data_AF-A0A6A7AZ37-F1
#
_entry.id   AF-A0A6A7AZ37-F1
#
_cell.length_a   1.000
_cell.length_b   1.000
_cell.length_c   1.000
_cell.angle_alpha   90.00
_cell.angle_beta   90.00
_cell.angle_gamma   90.00
#
_symmetry.space_group_name_H-M   'P 1'
#
loop_
_entity.id
_entity.type
_entity.pdbx_description
1 polymer ?
#
loop_
_entity_poly.entity_id
_entity_poly.type
_entity_poly.pdbx_seq_one_letter_code
_entity_poly.pdbx_strand_id
1 'polypeptide(L)'
;MTTQSCHALLLPSEDETSECLRPLDAQVDADRALQVSSDFVGIESEGRVPLELYDLIKQRASKMKADTLALAEFEDGRTAMFGHWPFDDYDEEEYA
;
A
#
# COMPACT_ATOMS: atom_id res chain seq x y z
N MET A 1 -39.88 -25.91 -14.79
CA MET A 1 -38.89 -24.93 -15.29
C MET A 1 -38.84 -23.82 -14.28
N THR A 2 -37.94 -23.92 -13.31
CA THR A 2 -37.84 -22.98 -12.19
C THR A 2 -36.94 -21.85 -12.66
N THR A 3 -37.50 -20.65 -12.76
CA THR A 3 -36.80 -19.43 -13.13
C THR A 3 -35.70 -19.18 -12.11
N GLN A 4 -34.44 -19.41 -12.50
CA GLN A 4 -33.28 -19.02 -11.74
C GLN A 4 -33.25 -17.49 -11.74
N SER A 5 -33.56 -16.88 -10.60
CA SER A 5 -33.49 -15.44 -10.39
C SER A 5 -32.03 -15.01 -10.53
N CYS A 6 -31.66 -14.48 -11.69
CA CYS A 6 -30.37 -13.88 -11.93
C CYS A 6 -30.23 -12.62 -11.06
N HIS A 7 -29.18 -12.60 -10.23
CA HIS A 7 -28.66 -11.43 -9.51
C HIS A 7 -29.63 -10.67 -8.59
N ALA A 8 -30.06 -11.31 -7.50
CA ALA A 8 -30.25 -10.53 -6.27
C ALA A 8 -28.85 -10.08 -5.82
N LEU A 9 -28.57 -8.77 -5.84
CA LEU A 9 -27.43 -8.19 -5.14
C LEU A 9 -27.55 -8.63 -3.67
N LEU A 10 -26.70 -9.57 -3.25
CA LEU A 10 -26.54 -9.92 -1.84
C LEU A 10 -26.01 -8.66 -1.15
N LEU A 11 -26.88 -7.97 -0.42
CA LEU A 11 -26.43 -6.95 0.52
C LEU A 11 -25.73 -7.69 1.68
N PRO A 12 -24.53 -7.26 2.07
CA PRO A 12 -23.84 -7.85 3.21
C PRO A 12 -24.69 -7.69 4.47
N SER A 13 -24.62 -8.68 5.34
CA SER A 13 -25.20 -8.63 6.68
C SER A 13 -24.55 -7.53 7.52
N GLU A 14 -25.23 -7.10 8.58
CA GLU A 14 -24.67 -6.08 9.49
C GLU A 14 -23.32 -6.51 10.09
N ASP A 15 -23.15 -7.80 10.35
CA ASP A 15 -21.90 -8.38 10.84
C ASP A 15 -20.77 -8.26 9.79
N GLU A 16 -21.04 -8.67 8.54
CA GLU A 16 -20.10 -8.51 7.42
C GLU A 16 -19.74 -7.04 7.17
N THR A 17 -20.71 -6.12 7.28
CA THR A 17 -20.41 -4.68 7.16
C THR A 17 -19.55 -4.18 8.30
N SER A 18 -19.79 -4.63 9.53
CA SER A 18 -19.03 -4.21 10.70
C SER A 18 -17.60 -4.73 10.64
N GLU A 19 -17.40 -5.98 10.21
CA GLU A 19 -16.08 -6.56 10.01
C GLU A 19 -15.29 -5.81 8.91
N CYS A 20 -15.95 -5.48 7.80
CA CYS A 20 -15.36 -4.73 6.69
C CYS A 20 -14.97 -3.29 7.08
N LEU A 21 -15.77 -2.63 7.93
CA LEU A 21 -15.50 -1.27 8.40
C LEU A 21 -14.53 -1.23 9.58
N ARG A 22 -14.30 -2.35 10.28
CA ARG A 22 -13.39 -2.43 11.43
C ARG A 22 -11.98 -1.85 11.18
N PRO A 23 -11.31 -2.10 10.04
CA PRO A 23 -9.99 -1.54 9.76
C PRO A 23 -10.01 -0.13 9.12
N LEU A 24 -11.17 0.50 8.95
CA LEU A 24 -11.30 1.74 8.15
C LEU A 24 -10.39 2.87 8.66
N ASP A 25 -10.36 3.11 9.97
CA ASP A 25 -9.52 4.18 10.54
C ASP A 25 -8.03 3.93 10.28
N ALA A 26 -7.58 2.68 10.46
CA ALA A 26 -6.20 2.28 10.16
C ALA A 26 -5.86 2.42 8.68
N GLN A 27 -6.81 2.12 7.79
CA GLN A 27 -6.65 2.32 6.35
C GLN A 27 -6.53 3.82 6.02
N VAL A 28 -7.37 4.68 6.60
CA VAL A 28 -7.31 6.14 6.37
C VAL A 28 -5.96 6.71 6.82
N ASP A 29 -5.43 6.25 7.95
CA ASP A 29 -4.11 6.67 8.43
C ASP A 29 -2.98 6.16 7.53
N ALA A 30 -3.06 4.91 7.06
CA ALA A 30 -2.11 4.36 6.10
C ALA A 30 -2.14 5.11 4.76
N ASP A 31 -3.31 5.40 4.22
CA ASP A 31 -3.50 6.16 2.97
C ASP A 31 -2.92 7.58 3.10
N ARG A 32 -3.13 8.23 4.25
CA ARG A 32 -2.54 9.55 4.53
C ARG A 32 -1.02 9.48 4.58
N ALA A 33 -0.46 8.49 5.28
CA ALA A 33 0.99 8.32 5.39
C ALA A 33 1.62 8.01 4.02
N LEU A 34 0.95 7.20 3.19
CA LEU A 34 1.37 6.90 1.83
C LEU A 34 1.36 8.16 0.96
N GLN A 35 0.29 8.96 1.01
CA GLN A 35 0.20 10.20 0.23
C GLN A 35 1.33 11.18 0.58
N VAL A 36 1.57 11.42 1.88
CA VAL A 36 2.65 12.31 2.34
C VAL A 36 4.02 11.81 1.85
N SER A 37 4.24 10.50 1.87
CA SER A 37 5.48 9.88 1.41
C SER A 37 5.64 9.98 -0.11
N SER A 38 4.58 9.72 -0.87
CA SER A 38 4.55 9.85 -2.33
C SER A 38 4.82 11.28 -2.78
N ASP A 39 4.20 12.27 -2.13
CA ASP A 39 4.42 13.70 -2.41
C ASP A 39 5.88 14.10 -2.15
N PHE A 40 6.47 13.59 -1.07
CA PHE A 40 7.88 13.85 -0.72
C PHE A 40 8.84 13.29 -1.76
N VAL A 41 8.58 12.08 -2.26
CA VAL A 41 9.42 11.43 -3.27
C VAL A 41 9.20 12.03 -4.68
N GLY A 42 7.98 12.46 -4.96
CA GLY A 42 7.53 12.97 -6.27
C GLY A 42 6.82 11.90 -7.11
N ILE A 43 6.10 10.99 -6.47
CA ILE A 43 5.30 9.94 -7.10
C ILE A 43 3.86 10.45 -7.24
N GLU A 44 3.29 10.33 -8.43
CA GLU A 44 1.90 10.73 -8.66
C GLU A 44 0.92 9.70 -8.10
N SER A 45 -0.37 10.04 -8.10
CA SER A 45 -1.42 9.07 -7.75
C SER A 45 -1.30 7.82 -8.62
N GLU A 46 -1.58 6.65 -8.04
CA GLU A 46 -1.39 5.34 -8.67
C GLU A 46 0.08 4.93 -8.92
N GLY A 47 1.06 5.60 -8.29
CA GLY A 47 2.45 5.16 -8.37
C GLY A 47 3.15 5.54 -9.69
N ARG A 48 2.56 6.45 -10.46
CA ARG A 48 3.09 6.85 -11.77
C ARG A 48 4.18 7.91 -11.63
N VAL A 49 5.16 7.85 -12.54
CA VAL A 49 6.25 8.81 -12.62
C VAL A 49 6.58 9.11 -14.09
N PRO A 50 6.93 10.35 -14.45
CA PRO A 50 7.47 10.66 -15.77
C PRO A 50 8.74 9.88 -16.06
N LEU A 51 8.90 9.38 -17.28
CA LEU A 51 10.03 8.53 -17.67
C LEU A 51 11.38 9.23 -17.45
N GLU A 52 11.44 10.52 -17.73
CA GLU A 52 12.64 11.37 -17.60
C GLU A 52 13.07 11.53 -16.14
N LEU A 53 12.15 11.31 -15.19
CA LEU A 53 12.38 11.46 -13.75
C LEU A 53 12.46 10.11 -13.03
N TYR A 54 12.26 8.98 -13.72
CA TYR A 54 12.17 7.66 -13.12
C TYR A 54 13.38 7.33 -12.22
N ASP A 55 14.60 7.46 -12.75
CA ASP A 55 15.82 7.14 -12.00
C ASP A 55 16.03 8.07 -10.80
N LEU A 56 15.72 9.36 -10.97
CA LEU A 56 15.78 10.35 -9.89
C LEU A 56 14.80 10.00 -8.77
N ILE A 57 13.59 9.60 -9.13
CA ILE A 57 12.55 9.22 -8.17
C ILE A 57 12.89 7.90 -7.48
N LYS A 58 13.42 6.90 -8.20
CA LYS A 58 13.95 5.66 -7.59
C LYS A 58 15.06 5.96 -6.58
N GLN A 59 15.95 6.89 -6.89
CA GLN A 59 17.01 7.30 -5.96
C GLN A 59 16.44 7.96 -4.70
N ARG A 60 15.44 8.84 -4.83
CA ARG A 60 14.76 9.47 -3.68
C ARG A 60 14.04 8.46 -2.81
N ALA A 61 13.31 7.52 -3.40
CA ALA A 61 12.64 6.44 -2.67
C ALA A 61 13.65 5.57 -1.91
N SER A 62 14.78 5.23 -2.54
CA SER A 62 15.87 4.47 -1.90
C SER A 62 16.51 5.23 -0.74
N LYS A 63 16.73 6.54 -0.91
CA LYS A 63 17.24 7.40 0.17
C LYS A 63 16.26 7.47 1.34
N MET A 64 14.97 7.62 1.05
CA MET A 64 13.93 7.63 2.08
C MET A 64 13.90 6.30 2.85
N LYS A 65 14.01 5.15 2.17
CA LYS A 65 14.12 3.84 2.83
C LYS A 65 15.31 3.81 3.80
N ALA A 66 16.49 4.23 3.34
CA ALA A 66 17.70 4.25 4.15
C ALA A 66 17.59 5.17 5.37
N ASP A 67 17.04 6.38 5.18
CA ASP A 67 16.85 7.36 6.25
C ASP A 67 15.84 6.84 7.29
N THR A 68 14.72 6.25 6.86
CA THR A 68 13.73 5.69 7.80
C THR A 68 14.26 4.46 8.54
N LEU A 69 15.01 3.57 7.86
CA LEU A 69 15.67 2.44 8.53
C LEU A 69 16.69 2.91 9.56
N ALA A 70 17.44 4.00 9.28
CA ALA A 70 18.40 4.57 10.23
C ALA A 70 17.72 5.15 11.48
N LEU A 71 16.49 5.64 11.35
CA LEU A 71 15.68 6.16 12.45
C LEU A 71 14.89 5.09 13.22
N ALA A 72 14.70 3.90 12.64
CA ALA A 72 13.97 2.83 13.28
C ALA A 72 14.72 2.30 14.52
N GLU A 73 14.16 2.56 15.70
CA GLU A 73 14.76 2.25 17.00
C GLU A 73 14.73 0.74 17.31
N PHE A 74 13.77 0.00 16.74
CA PHE A 74 13.52 -1.40 17.06
C PHE A 74 13.80 -2.33 15.87
N GLU A 75 14.37 -3.50 16.16
CA GLU A 75 14.73 -4.52 15.15
C GLU A 75 13.51 -5.07 14.40
N ASP A 76 12.38 -5.27 15.10
CA ASP A 76 11.12 -5.70 14.48
C ASP A 76 10.61 -4.68 13.45
N GLY A 77 10.69 -3.38 13.80
CA GLY A 77 10.33 -2.28 12.90
C GLY A 77 11.26 -2.23 11.67
N ARG A 78 12.56 -2.41 11.87
CA ARG A 78 13.54 -2.49 10.76
C ARG A 78 13.26 -3.66 9.84
N THR A 79 12.92 -4.83 10.39
CA THR A 79 12.66 -6.06 9.62
C THR A 79 11.40 -5.90 8.77
N ALA A 80 10.31 -5.41 9.35
CA ALA A 80 9.07 -5.15 8.61
C ALA A 80 9.29 -4.15 7.47
N MET A 81 10.03 -3.07 7.72
CA MET A 81 10.33 -2.06 6.69
C MET A 81 11.32 -2.53 5.63
N PHE A 82 12.21 -3.46 5.96
CA PHE A 82 13.16 -4.00 5.00
C PHE A 82 12.47 -4.88 3.96
N GLY A 83 11.54 -5.75 4.41
CA GLY A 83 10.81 -6.70 3.55
C GLY A 83 9.55 -6.16 2.89
N HIS A 84 8.95 -5.09 3.42
CA HIS A 84 7.65 -4.57 2.93
C HIS A 84 7.70 -3.07 2.63
N TRP A 85 8.80 -2.59 2.05
CA TRP A 85 8.90 -1.19 1.68
C TRP A 85 7.88 -0.85 0.58
N PRO A 86 6.98 0.15 0.77
CA PRO A 86 5.87 0.42 -0.15
C PRO A 86 6.28 0.80 -1.59
N PHE A 87 7.54 1.18 -1.80
CA PHE A 87 8.08 1.64 -3.08
C PHE A 87 9.09 0.68 -3.70
N ASP A 88 9.35 -0.47 -3.07
CA ASP A 88 10.15 -1.51 -3.70
C ASP A 88 9.26 -2.33 -4.64
N ASP A 89 9.87 -2.82 -5.73
CA ASP A 89 9.19 -3.75 -6.62
C ASP A 89 8.83 -5.02 -5.82
N TYR A 90 7.60 -5.50 -5.99
CA TYR A 90 7.17 -6.75 -5.37
C TYR A 90 7.95 -7.91 -6.00
N ASP A 91 8.55 -8.76 -5.17
CA ASP A 91 9.28 -9.93 -5.65
C ASP A 91 8.30 -11.03 -6.07
N GLU A 92 7.98 -11.09 -7.35
CA GLU A 92 7.09 -12.11 -7.92
C GLU A 92 7.77 -13.49 -8.07
N GLU A 93 9.09 -13.62 -7.82
CA GLU A 93 9.81 -14.90 -7.99
C GLU A 93 9.34 -15.98 -7.01
N GLU A 94 8.71 -15.60 -5.89
CA GLU A 94 8.08 -16.53 -4.94
C GLU A 94 6.89 -17.30 -5.56
N TYR A 95 6.28 -16.76 -6.62
CA TYR A 95 5.13 -17.34 -7.32
C TYR A 95 5.46 -17.87 -8.74
N ALA A 96 6.74 -17.93 -9.11
CA ALA A 96 7.21 -18.36 -10.43
C ALA A 96 7.33 -19.89 -10.60
#